data_AF-A0A849DA22-F1
#
_entry.id   AF-A0A849DA22-F1
#
_cell.length_a   1.000
_cell.length_b   1.000
_cell.length_c   1.000
_cell.angle_alpha   90.00
_cell.angle_beta   90.00
_cell.angle_gamma   90.00
#
_symmetry.space_group_name_H-M   'P 1'
#
loop_
_entity.id
_entity.type
_entity.pdbx_description
1 polymer ?
#
loop_
_entity_poly.entity_id
_entity_poly.type
_entity_poly.pdbx_seq_one_letter_code
_entity_poly.pdbx_strand_id
1 'polypeptide(L)'
;MLTQQTNEKTIIQKLDLDRYILQFQKFLAREKPVAMMGDINQHYRYIQALSKVQFPIPNAVPNLDRELNLIKKQGVLSLDEIYAFVTMFSYFNTLNAVGFTEPLISWIQGIEIPEEIVEVIGYFTA
;
A
#
# COMPACT_ATOMS: atom_id res chain seq x y z
N MET A 1 -46.86 3.80 17.96
CA MET A 1 -46.14 4.73 18.83
C MET A 1 -44.76 4.99 18.24
N LEU A 2 -44.55 6.23 17.82
CA LEU A 2 -43.31 6.95 17.50
C LEU A 2 -42.10 6.15 16.97
N THR A 3 -42.01 6.11 15.64
CA THR A 3 -40.75 6.05 14.89
C THR A 3 -39.87 7.24 15.29
N GLN A 4 -38.82 7.00 16.08
CA GLN A 4 -37.75 7.98 16.27
C GLN A 4 -36.96 8.09 14.97
N GLN A 5 -37.31 9.08 14.15
CA GLN A 5 -36.46 9.55 13.06
C GLN A 5 -35.26 10.29 13.66
N THR A 6 -34.11 9.63 13.76
CA THR A 6 -32.84 10.31 14.06
C THR A 6 -32.39 11.05 12.79
N ASN A 7 -32.90 12.27 12.63
CA ASN A 7 -32.46 13.24 11.62
C ASN A 7 -31.12 13.89 12.03
N GLU A 8 -30.17 13.10 12.55
CA GLU A 8 -28.86 13.59 12.95
C GLU A 8 -27.87 13.36 11.83
N LYS A 9 -27.39 14.46 11.24
CA LYS A 9 -26.27 14.45 10.30
C LYS A 9 -25.09 13.69 10.92
N THR A 10 -24.49 12.78 10.16
CA THR A 10 -23.30 12.05 10.61
C THR A 10 -22.15 13.02 10.89
N ILE A 11 -21.16 12.61 11.68
CA ILE A 11 -19.97 13.46 11.94
C ILE A 11 -19.28 13.90 10.63
N ILE A 12 -19.31 13.03 9.62
CA ILE A 12 -18.77 13.29 8.27
C ILE A 12 -19.53 14.45 7.61
N GLN A 13 -20.86 14.41 7.64
CA GLN A 13 -21.72 15.45 7.08
C GLN A 13 -21.66 16.76 7.87
N LYS A 14 -21.48 16.68 9.20
CA LYS A 14 -21.30 17.86 10.06
C LYS A 14 -19.99 18.59 9.78
N LEU A 15 -18.95 17.85 9.37
CA LEU A 15 -17.63 18.38 9.02
C LEU A 15 -17.46 18.65 7.52
N ASP A 16 -18.51 18.43 6.71
CA ASP A 16 -18.50 18.56 5.24
C ASP A 16 -17.38 17.75 4.55
N LEU A 17 -17.17 16.52 5.01
CA LEU A 17 -16.07 15.64 4.56
C LEU A 17 -16.49 14.62 3.50
N ASP A 18 -17.74 14.62 3.05
CA ASP A 18 -18.29 13.58 2.15
C ASP A 18 -17.46 13.45 0.86
N ARG A 19 -17.14 14.58 0.20
CA ARG A 19 -16.35 14.58 -1.04
C ARG A 19 -14.92 14.10 -0.80
N TYR A 20 -14.32 14.51 0.31
CA TYR A 20 -12.97 14.11 0.68
C TYR A 20 -12.89 12.60 0.91
N ILE A 21 -13.85 12.04 1.66
CA ILE A 21 -13.90 10.61 1.93
C ILE A 21 -14.11 9.80 0.64
N LEU A 22 -15.00 10.26 -0.25
CA LEU A 22 -15.20 9.61 -1.56
C LEU A 22 -13.92 9.59 -2.40
N GLN A 23 -13.12 10.66 -2.37
CA GLN A 23 -11.84 10.69 -3.05
C GLN A 23 -10.81 9.79 -2.36
N PHE A 24 -10.75 9.84 -1.03
CA PHE A 24 -9.84 9.02 -0.24
C PHE A 24 -10.08 7.52 -0.44
N GLN A 25 -11.34 7.09 -0.49
CA GLN A 25 -11.72 5.69 -0.70
C GLN A 25 -11.20 5.12 -2.03
N LYS A 26 -10.96 5.96 -3.04
CA LYS A 26 -10.36 5.50 -4.32
C LYS A 26 -8.91 5.03 -4.17
N PHE A 27 -8.22 5.44 -3.12
CA PHE A 27 -6.87 4.95 -2.81
C PHE A 27 -6.88 3.59 -2.11
N LEU A 28 -8.04 3.11 -1.64
CA LEU A 28 -8.14 1.82 -0.99
C LEU A 28 -8.27 0.72 -2.04
N ALA A 29 -7.47 -0.35 -1.89
CA ALA A 29 -7.53 -1.51 -2.79
C ALA A 29 -8.89 -2.24 -2.80
N ARG A 30 -9.72 -2.02 -1.76
CA ARG A 30 -11.11 -2.50 -1.70
C ARG A 30 -11.96 -1.52 -0.91
N GLU A 31 -13.26 -1.47 -1.19
CA GLU A 31 -14.20 -0.63 -0.44
C GLU A 31 -14.20 -1.03 1.04
N LYS A 32 -13.81 -0.08 1.91
CA LYS A 32 -13.80 -0.24 3.36
C LYS A 32 -14.30 1.05 4.02
N PRO A 33 -14.90 0.95 5.22
CA PRO A 33 -15.16 2.11 6.05
C PRO A 33 -13.84 2.85 6.36
N VAL A 34 -13.87 4.19 6.34
CA VAL A 34 -12.71 5.02 6.72
C VAL A 34 -12.48 5.01 8.23
N ALA A 35 -13.53 4.81 9.01
CA ALA A 35 -13.43 4.71 10.46
C ALA A 35 -12.58 3.48 10.85
N MET A 36 -11.42 3.74 11.45
CA MET A 36 -10.53 2.70 11.98
C MET A 36 -10.98 2.34 13.40
N MET A 37 -11.25 1.05 13.62
CA MET A 37 -11.49 0.52 14.97
C MET A 37 -10.15 0.35 15.70
N GLY A 38 -10.12 0.48 17.03
CA GLY A 38 -8.93 0.28 17.86
C GLY A 38 -8.50 1.52 18.66
N ASP A 39 -7.27 1.51 19.18
CA ASP A 39 -6.72 2.61 19.98
C ASP A 39 -6.35 3.82 19.12
N ILE A 40 -7.01 4.95 19.39
CA ILE A 40 -6.79 6.21 18.69
C ILE A 40 -5.35 6.72 18.82
N ASN A 41 -4.69 6.49 19.97
CA ASN A 41 -3.33 6.96 20.19
C ASN A 41 -2.33 6.23 19.29
N GLN A 42 -2.56 4.93 19.07
CA GLN A 42 -1.74 4.12 18.18
C GLN A 42 -1.91 4.54 16.72
N HIS A 43 -3.15 4.73 16.27
CA HIS A 43 -3.44 5.24 14.93
C HIS A 43 -2.85 6.64 14.71
N TYR A 44 -2.97 7.52 15.70
CA TYR A 44 -2.39 8.86 15.64
C TYR A 44 -0.86 8.83 15.51
N ARG A 45 -0.19 8.00 16.32
CA ARG A 45 1.27 7.78 16.22
C ARG A 45 1.67 7.31 14.82
N TYR A 46 0.90 6.42 14.21
CA TYR A 46 1.17 5.90 12.87
C TYR A 46 1.00 6.97 11.80
N ILE A 47 -0.08 7.75 11.87
CA ILE A 47 -0.33 8.86 10.95
C ILE A 47 0.79 9.90 11.06
N GLN A 48 1.22 10.24 12.29
CA GLN A 48 2.32 11.19 12.50
C GLN A 48 3.67 10.67 12.00
N ALA A 49 3.90 9.37 12.04
CA ALA A 49 5.11 8.78 11.48
C ALA A 49 5.10 8.88 9.94
N LEU A 50 3.97 8.50 9.33
CA LEU A 50 3.79 8.56 7.87
C LEU A 50 3.85 10.00 7.33
N SER A 51 3.32 10.98 8.06
CA SER A 51 3.27 12.37 7.58
C SER A 51 4.64 13.07 7.53
N LYS A 52 5.64 12.54 8.24
CA LYS A 52 7.00 13.11 8.28
C LYS A 52 7.92 12.57 7.20
N VAL A 53 7.48 11.54 6.48
CA VAL A 53 8.32 10.81 5.55
C VAL A 53 7.91 11.13 4.12
N GLN A 54 8.91 11.43 3.29
CA GLN A 54 8.74 11.48 1.86
C GLN A 54 9.15 10.13 1.27
N PHE A 55 8.18 9.39 0.73
CA PHE A 55 8.48 8.13 0.06
C PHE A 55 9.12 8.39 -1.30
N PRO A 56 10.14 7.61 -1.70
CA PRO A 56 10.65 7.64 -3.06
C PRO A 56 9.51 7.29 -4.02
N ILE A 57 9.47 7.92 -5.18
CA ILE A 57 8.42 7.66 -6.16
C ILE A 57 8.70 6.29 -6.80
N PRO A 58 7.76 5.33 -6.75
CA PRO A 58 7.94 4.05 -7.42
C PRO A 58 7.93 4.25 -8.94
N ASN A 59 8.70 3.42 -9.64
CA ASN A 59 8.63 3.34 -11.09
C ASN A 59 7.24 2.84 -11.51
N ALA A 60 6.79 3.26 -12.70
CA ALA A 60 5.53 2.78 -13.25
C ALA A 60 5.65 1.28 -13.57
N VAL A 61 4.78 0.46 -12.97
CA VAL A 61 4.69 -0.98 -13.22
C VAL A 61 3.32 -1.28 -13.83
N PRO A 62 3.25 -2.08 -14.92
CA PRO A 62 1.97 -2.51 -15.48
C PRO A 62 1.16 -3.36 -14.48
N ASN A 63 -0.13 -3.56 -14.74
CA ASN A 63 -0.90 -4.53 -13.96
C ASN A 63 -0.37 -5.95 -14.25
N LEU A 64 0.07 -6.65 -13.21
CA LEU A 64 0.68 -7.98 -13.25
C LEU A 64 -0.30 -9.14 -12.93
N ASP A 65 -1.61 -8.89 -12.86
CA ASP A 65 -2.63 -9.89 -12.49
C ASP A 65 -2.63 -11.10 -13.45
N ARG A 66 -2.38 -10.87 -14.75
CA ARG A 66 -2.32 -11.93 -15.76
C ARG A 66 -1.08 -12.79 -15.55
N GLU A 67 0.06 -12.16 -15.35
CA GLU A 67 1.39 -12.75 -15.18
C GLU A 67 1.43 -13.57 -13.88
N LEU A 68 0.84 -13.05 -12.80
CA LEU A 68 0.64 -13.80 -11.55
C LEU A 68 -0.20 -15.05 -11.77
N ASN A 69 -1.26 -14.96 -12.58
CA ASN A 69 -2.09 -16.12 -12.92
C ASN A 69 -1.36 -17.12 -13.82
N LEU A 70 -0.45 -16.67 -14.68
CA LEU A 70 0.41 -17.55 -15.48
C LEU A 70 1.38 -18.32 -14.58
N ILE A 71 2.07 -17.64 -13.66
CA ILE A 71 3.00 -18.28 -12.71
C ILE A 71 2.27 -19.38 -11.90
N LYS A 72 1.07 -19.10 -11.41
CA LYS A 72 0.24 -20.10 -10.70
C LYS A 72 -0.05 -21.35 -11.54
N LYS A 73 -0.11 -21.20 -12.86
CA LYS A 73 -0.34 -22.29 -13.82
C LYS A 73 0.97 -22.87 -14.39
N GLN A 74 2.12 -22.55 -13.78
CA GLN A 74 3.45 -22.95 -14.26
C GLN A 74 3.74 -22.48 -15.70
N GLY A 75 3.17 -21.33 -16.07
CA GLY A 75 3.44 -20.68 -17.35
C GLY A 75 4.82 -20.02 -17.34
N VAL A 76 5.38 -19.85 -18.54
CA VAL A 76 6.65 -19.14 -18.76
C VAL A 76 6.36 -17.67 -18.99
N LEU A 77 7.10 -16.80 -18.30
CA LEU A 77 7.08 -15.36 -18.51
C LEU A 77 8.14 -14.96 -19.54
N SER A 78 7.81 -13.97 -20.36
CA SER A 78 8.75 -13.24 -21.20
C SER A 78 9.67 -12.34 -20.39
N LEU A 79 10.77 -11.91 -21.00
CA LEU A 79 11.76 -11.06 -20.34
C LEU A 79 11.16 -9.73 -19.84
N ASP A 80 10.27 -9.11 -20.63
CA ASP A 80 9.60 -7.85 -20.28
C ASP A 80 8.68 -8.01 -19.06
N GLU A 81 7.96 -9.13 -18.97
CA GLU A 81 7.10 -9.46 -17.83
C GLU A 81 7.94 -9.68 -16.57
N ILE A 82 9.09 -10.38 -16.68
CA ILE A 82 10.03 -10.57 -15.56
C ILE A 82 10.60 -9.22 -15.11
N TYR A 83 10.98 -8.36 -16.05
CA TYR A 83 11.51 -7.04 -15.74
C TYR A 83 10.51 -6.15 -15.00
N ALA A 84 9.22 -6.27 -15.29
CA ALA A 84 8.18 -5.58 -14.53
C ALA A 84 8.13 -6.02 -13.05
N PHE A 85 8.28 -7.32 -12.76
CA PHE A 85 8.41 -7.81 -11.38
C PHE A 85 9.70 -7.31 -10.72
N VAL A 86 10.83 -7.36 -11.42
CA VAL A 86 12.12 -6.87 -10.90
C VAL A 86 12.04 -5.39 -10.55
N THR A 87 11.41 -4.59 -11.41
CA THR A 87 11.16 -3.17 -11.16
C THR A 87 10.34 -2.97 -9.87
N MET A 88 9.29 -3.76 -9.68
CA MET A 88 8.49 -3.74 -8.45
C MET A 88 9.32 -4.12 -7.21
N PHE A 89 10.12 -5.19 -7.28
CA PHE A 89 10.91 -5.65 -6.13
C PHE A 89 12.06 -4.69 -5.78
N SER A 90 12.71 -4.10 -6.79
CA SER A 90 13.79 -3.11 -6.60
C SER A 90 13.34 -1.89 -5.80
N TYR A 91 12.05 -1.55 -5.85
CA TYR A 91 11.49 -0.48 -5.05
C TYR A 91 11.56 -0.75 -3.55
N PHE A 92 11.36 -2.01 -3.10
CA PHE A 92 11.51 -2.36 -1.69
C PHE A 92 12.96 -2.22 -1.22
N ASN A 93 13.94 -2.53 -2.07
CA ASN A 93 15.36 -2.27 -1.77
C ASN A 93 15.62 -0.77 -1.61
N THR A 94 14.99 0.05 -2.47
CA THR A 94 15.07 1.50 -2.37
C THR A 94 14.48 1.99 -1.05
N LEU A 95 13.31 1.48 -0.64
CA LEU A 95 12.68 1.81 0.64
C LEU A 95 13.57 1.46 1.83
N ASN A 96 14.20 0.28 1.83
CA ASN A 96 15.14 -0.12 2.88
C ASN A 96 16.32 0.87 3.02
N ALA A 97 16.76 1.48 1.93
CA ALA A 97 17.89 2.42 1.92
C ALA A 97 17.55 3.84 2.43
N VAL A 98 16.27 4.22 2.51
CA VAL A 98 15.85 5.60 2.88
C VAL A 98 16.13 5.93 4.36
N GLY A 99 16.32 4.92 5.22
CA GLY A 99 16.66 5.13 6.63
C GLY A 99 15.50 5.68 7.46
N PHE A 100 14.34 5.02 7.39
CA PHE A 100 13.15 5.42 8.15
C PHE A 100 13.34 5.33 9.67
N THR A 101 12.51 6.06 10.43
CA THR A 101 12.46 5.97 11.89
C THR A 101 11.33 5.05 12.35
N GLU A 102 11.36 4.64 13.61
CA GLU A 102 10.24 3.92 14.25
C GLU A 102 8.92 4.70 14.19
N PRO A 103 7.75 4.05 14.00
CA PRO A 103 7.54 2.61 13.80
C PRO A 103 7.78 2.11 12.36
N LEU A 104 8.02 3.00 11.39
CA LEU A 104 8.02 2.66 9.97
C LEU A 104 9.13 1.67 9.61
N ILE A 105 10.32 1.84 10.19
CA ILE A 105 11.44 0.93 9.95
C ILE A 105 11.08 -0.51 10.31
N SER A 106 10.36 -0.74 11.42
CA SER A 106 9.92 -2.07 11.81
C SER A 106 8.98 -2.72 10.78
N TRP A 107 8.14 -1.92 10.10
CA TRP A 107 7.23 -2.42 9.07
C TRP A 107 7.95 -2.73 7.77
N ILE A 108 8.89 -1.87 7.38
CA ILE A 108 9.66 -2.03 6.16
C ILE A 108 10.63 -3.22 6.30
N GLN A 109 11.26 -3.39 7.46
CA GLN A 109 12.09 -4.56 7.78
C GLN A 109 11.30 -5.88 7.82
N GLY A 110 9.97 -5.82 8.03
CA GLY A 110 9.10 -7.00 7.93
C GLY A 110 8.86 -7.49 6.50
N ILE A 111 9.33 -6.76 5.48
CA ILE A 111 9.26 -7.17 4.07
C ILE A 111 10.47 -8.05 3.77
N GLU A 112 10.27 -9.37 3.80
CA GLU A 112 11.30 -10.36 3.48
C GLU A 112 11.22 -10.75 2.00
N ILE A 113 12.34 -10.58 1.26
CA ILE A 113 12.46 -10.99 -0.13
C ILE A 113 13.31 -12.27 -0.17
N PRO A 114 12.81 -13.39 -0.73
CA PRO A 114 13.58 -14.63 -0.86
C PRO A 114 14.88 -14.43 -1.67
N GLU A 115 15.94 -15.16 -1.30
CA GLU A 115 17.26 -15.03 -1.92
C GLU A 115 17.24 -15.32 -3.43
N GLU A 116 16.38 -16.25 -3.86
CA GLU A 116 16.17 -16.59 -5.27
C GLU A 116 15.63 -15.39 -6.08
N ILE A 117 14.79 -14.55 -5.46
CA ILE A 117 14.29 -13.33 -6.09
C ILE A 117 15.39 -12.27 -6.15
N VAL A 118 16.24 -12.19 -5.11
CA VAL A 118 17.40 -11.28 -5.10
C VAL A 118 18.37 -11.64 -6.22
N GLU A 119 18.63 -12.93 -6.43
CA GLU A 119 19.44 -13.41 -7.56
C GLU A 119 18.84 -12.99 -8.89
N VAL A 120 17.51 -13.15 -9.06
CA VAL A 120 16.80 -12.73 -10.28
C VAL A 120 16.96 -11.24 -10.54
N ILE A 121 16.81 -10.40 -9.51
CA ILE A 121 17.03 -8.96 -9.62
C ILE A 121 18.45 -8.66 -10.12
N GLY A 122 19.45 -9.38 -9.59
CA GLY A 122 20.86 -9.24 -9.96
C GLY A 122 21.13 -9.40 -11.47
N TYR A 123 20.38 -10.24 -12.17
CA TYR A 123 20.52 -10.42 -13.63
C TYR A 123 20.14 -9.17 -14.45
N PHE A 124 19.38 -8.24 -13.89
CA PHE A 124 18.89 -7.03 -14.58
C PHE A 124 19.61 -5.74 -14.15
N THR A 125 20.41 -5.79 -13.08
CA THR A 125 21.10 -4.62 -12.51
C THR A 125 22.62 -4.64 -12.70
N ALA A 126 23.13 -5.42 -13.66
CA ALA A 126 24.55 -5.48 -14.02
C ALA A 126 25.09 -4.15 -14.57
#